data_AF-A0A2S7T0M1-F1
#
_entry.id   AF-A0A2S7T0M1-F1
#
_cell.length_a   1.000
_cell.length_b   1.000
_cell.length_c   1.000
_cell.angle_alpha   90.00
_cell.angle_beta   90.00
_cell.angle_gamma   90.00
#
_symmetry.space_group_name_H-M   'P 1'
#
loop_
_entity.id
_entity.type
_entity.pdbx_description
1 polymer ?
#
loop_
_entity_poly.entity_id
_entity_poly.type
_entity_poly.pdbx_seq_one_letter_code
_entity_poly.pdbx_strand_id
1 'polypeptide(L)'
;MVSNFLPAVDKDKINVAYKNAMYDELYEMLVEPLHEELYKRQSFDFMDDLSPGQQLLLGYDYLRTQVVQGGFIQFIQNGYIGLMPSLIEQLNMVGAFEMAIVLDDVLKVYVLNMEQLGRTTTVEEFARLYEEFIEFEIIDQRYANLNLATEKLMLDYAVSHLQEFIAT
;
A
#
# COMPACT_ATOMS: atom_id res chain seq x y z
N MET A 1 -4.97 -7.87 15.84
CA MET A 1 -6.08 -7.01 16.30
C MET A 1 -7.30 -7.40 15.49
N VAL A 2 -8.49 -7.52 16.09
CA VAL A 2 -9.73 -7.84 15.35
C VAL A 2 -10.26 -6.54 14.74
N SER A 3 -10.67 -6.57 13.47
CA SER A 3 -11.24 -5.41 12.79
C SER A 3 -12.62 -5.05 13.34
N ASN A 4 -12.88 -3.75 13.49
CA ASN A 4 -14.20 -3.18 13.80
C ASN A 4 -15.01 -2.89 12.52
N PHE A 5 -14.42 -3.04 11.34
CA PHE A 5 -15.09 -2.86 10.05
C PHE A 5 -14.91 -4.09 9.15
N LEU A 6 -15.97 -4.87 9.03
CA LEU A 6 -16.03 -6.06 8.19
C LEU A 6 -17.07 -5.84 7.08
N PRO A 7 -16.65 -5.49 5.85
CA PRO A 7 -17.56 -5.30 4.73
C PRO A 7 -18.28 -6.60 4.34
N ALA A 8 -19.52 -6.47 3.87
CA ALA A 8 -20.30 -7.58 3.35
C ALA A 8 -19.89 -7.90 1.90
N VAL A 9 -18.82 -8.67 1.74
CA VAL A 9 -18.34 -9.15 0.43
C VAL A 9 -18.72 -10.62 0.26
N ASP A 10 -19.15 -10.99 -0.94
CA ASP A 10 -19.56 -12.36 -1.26
C ASP A 10 -18.35 -13.31 -1.24
N LYS A 11 -18.31 -14.17 -0.22
CA LYS A 11 -17.25 -15.16 -0.02
C LYS A 11 -17.12 -16.14 -1.20
N ASP A 12 -18.22 -16.50 -1.85
CA ASP A 12 -18.17 -17.42 -2.99
C ASP A 12 -17.52 -16.74 -4.20
N LYS A 13 -17.78 -15.45 -4.42
CA LYS A 13 -17.08 -14.67 -5.44
C LYS A 13 -15.58 -14.56 -5.18
N ILE A 14 -15.17 -14.29 -3.94
CA ILE A 14 -13.75 -14.29 -3.55
C ILE A 14 -13.10 -15.65 -3.87
N ASN A 15 -13.74 -16.74 -3.48
CA ASN A 15 -13.22 -18.09 -3.73
C ASN A 15 -13.11 -18.40 -5.24
N VAL A 16 -14.08 -17.94 -6.03
CA VAL A 16 -14.06 -18.11 -7.49
C VAL A 16 -12.93 -17.29 -8.10
N ALA A 17 -12.80 -16.00 -7.76
CA ALA A 17 -11.74 -15.14 -8.27
C ALA A 17 -10.36 -15.70 -7.94
N TYR A 18 -10.14 -16.13 -6.69
CA TYR A 18 -8.87 -16.74 -6.27
C TYR A 18 -8.54 -18.01 -7.06
N LYS A 19 -9.49 -18.95 -7.18
CA LYS A 19 -9.29 -20.22 -7.90
C LYS A 19 -9.00 -20.03 -9.39
N ASN A 20 -9.51 -18.97 -9.99
CA ASN A 20 -9.30 -18.65 -11.40
C ASN A 20 -8.14 -17.67 -11.62
N ALA A 21 -7.35 -17.37 -10.58
CA ALA A 21 -6.23 -16.42 -10.63
C ALA A 21 -6.62 -15.02 -11.13
N MET A 22 -7.85 -14.59 -10.82
CA MET A 22 -8.38 -13.26 -11.12
C MET A 22 -7.95 -12.28 -10.02
N TYR A 23 -6.64 -12.05 -9.92
CA TYR A 23 -6.04 -11.32 -8.80
C TYR A 23 -6.46 -9.85 -8.76
N ASP A 24 -6.57 -9.20 -9.92
CA ASP A 24 -7.04 -7.80 -9.99
C ASP A 24 -8.46 -7.67 -9.43
N GLU A 25 -9.40 -8.51 -9.91
CA GLU A 25 -10.78 -8.50 -9.40
C GLU A 25 -10.84 -8.84 -7.90
N LEU A 26 -10.03 -9.79 -7.45
CA LEU A 26 -9.96 -10.14 -6.04
C LEU A 26 -9.42 -8.98 -5.18
N TYR A 27 -8.40 -8.28 -5.66
CA TYR A 27 -7.85 -7.10 -4.99
C TYR A 27 -8.90 -6.01 -4.86
N GLU A 28 -9.59 -5.68 -5.96
CA GLU A 28 -10.66 -4.68 -5.99
C GLU A 28 -11.82 -5.05 -5.04
N MET A 29 -12.29 -6.30 -5.06
CA MET A 29 -13.35 -6.78 -4.16
C MET A 29 -13.02 -6.58 -2.67
N LEU A 30 -11.74 -6.63 -2.30
CA LEU A 30 -11.30 -6.49 -0.92
C LEU A 30 -10.99 -5.03 -0.53
N VAL A 31 -10.51 -4.21 -1.46
CA VAL A 31 -10.06 -2.84 -1.17
C VAL A 31 -11.15 -1.79 -1.40
N GLU A 32 -12.03 -1.96 -2.38
CA GLU A 32 -13.09 -1.00 -2.72
C GLU A 32 -13.99 -0.66 -1.52
N PRO A 33 -14.47 -1.62 -0.71
CA PRO A 33 -15.29 -1.30 0.46
C PRO A 33 -14.54 -0.49 1.53
N LEU A 34 -13.22 -0.64 1.63
CA LEU A 34 -12.38 0.13 2.56
C LEU A 34 -12.27 1.58 2.10
N HIS A 35 -12.06 1.81 0.80
CA HIS A 35 -12.05 3.15 0.21
C HIS A 35 -13.41 3.85 0.34
N GLU A 36 -14.50 3.14 0.05
CA GLU A 36 -15.84 3.69 0.22
C GLU A 36 -16.11 4.16 1.65
N GLU A 37 -15.71 3.34 2.63
CA GLU A 37 -15.92 3.67 4.04
C GLU A 37 -15.03 4.83 4.49
N LEU A 38 -13.75 4.84 4.08
CA LEU A 38 -12.85 5.96 4.32
C LEU A 38 -13.44 7.27 3.73
N TYR A 39 -13.97 7.21 2.51
CA TYR A 39 -14.62 8.35 1.85
C TYR A 39 -15.88 8.81 2.58
N LYS A 40 -16.73 7.87 3.05
CA LYS A 40 -17.94 8.19 3.82
C LYS A 40 -17.60 8.86 5.15
N ARG A 41 -16.55 8.41 5.84
CA ARG A 41 -16.14 8.95 7.15
C ARG A 41 -15.38 10.25 7.06
N GLN A 42 -14.65 10.48 5.95
CA GLN A 42 -13.77 11.65 5.77
C GLN A 42 -12.75 11.83 6.91
N SER A 43 -12.36 10.74 7.60
CA SER A 43 -11.38 10.75 8.68
C SER A 43 -10.46 9.55 8.59
N PHE A 44 -9.16 9.80 8.82
CA PHE A 44 -8.14 8.77 8.91
C PHE A 44 -8.20 7.94 10.19
N ASP A 45 -8.99 8.36 11.20
CA ASP A 45 -9.28 7.54 12.40
C ASP A 45 -9.88 6.18 12.02
N PHE A 46 -10.46 6.06 10.81
CA PHE A 46 -10.93 4.80 10.25
C PHE A 46 -9.82 3.73 10.16
N MET A 47 -8.56 4.12 9.95
CA MET A 47 -7.45 3.17 9.91
C MET A 47 -7.33 2.38 11.23
N ASP A 48 -7.66 2.99 12.36
CA ASP A 48 -7.61 2.36 13.69
C ASP A 48 -8.70 1.29 13.88
N ASP A 49 -9.75 1.32 13.07
CA ASP A 49 -10.80 0.30 13.06
C ASP A 49 -10.45 -0.93 12.22
N LEU A 50 -9.41 -0.84 11.39
CA LEU A 50 -9.03 -1.90 10.44
C LEU A 50 -8.08 -2.92 11.07
N SER A 51 -8.19 -4.18 10.63
CA SER A 51 -7.16 -5.18 10.95
C SER A 51 -5.83 -4.80 10.27
N PRO A 52 -4.66 -5.28 10.75
CA PRO A 52 -3.38 -5.03 10.09
C PRO A 52 -3.36 -5.45 8.61
N GLY A 53 -4.09 -6.52 8.24
CA GLY A 53 -4.23 -6.95 6.85
C GLY A 53 -5.07 -5.99 6.00
N GLN A 54 -6.15 -5.44 6.55
CA GLN A 54 -6.96 -4.41 5.87
C GLN A 54 -6.20 -3.09 5.74
N GLN A 55 -5.49 -2.66 6.79
CA GLN A 55 -4.62 -1.49 6.73
C GLN A 55 -3.55 -1.65 5.65
N LEU A 56 -2.98 -2.86 5.53
CA LEU A 56 -2.03 -3.17 4.47
C LEU A 56 -2.65 -3.04 3.08
N LEU A 57 -3.81 -3.64 2.81
CA LEU A 57 -4.47 -3.53 1.50
C LEU A 57 -4.74 -2.07 1.12
N LEU A 58 -5.33 -1.30 2.04
CA LEU A 58 -5.68 0.09 1.80
C LEU A 58 -4.43 0.97 1.63
N GLY A 59 -3.47 0.86 2.53
CA GLY A 59 -2.23 1.64 2.49
C GLY A 59 -1.36 1.29 1.27
N TYR A 60 -1.27 0.01 0.91
CA TYR A 60 -0.53 -0.44 -0.25
C TYR A 60 -1.18 -0.01 -1.57
N ASP A 61 -2.51 0.09 -1.63
CA ASP A 61 -3.21 0.62 -2.81
C ASP A 61 -2.91 2.12 -3.04
N TYR A 62 -2.85 2.91 -1.97
CA TYR A 62 -2.38 4.29 -2.05
C TYR A 62 -0.93 4.37 -2.53
N LEU A 63 -0.04 3.56 -1.93
CA LEU A 63 1.36 3.48 -2.35
C LEU A 63 1.46 3.16 -3.85
N ARG A 64 0.79 2.10 -4.30
CA ARG A 64 0.78 1.65 -5.69
C ARG A 64 0.34 2.74 -6.64
N THR A 65 -0.74 3.44 -6.31
CA THR A 65 -1.27 4.53 -7.14
C THR A 65 -0.23 5.64 -7.32
N GLN A 66 0.47 6.02 -6.25
CA GLN A 66 1.50 7.06 -6.34
C GLN A 66 2.75 6.59 -7.11
N VAL A 67 3.26 5.41 -6.78
CA VAL A 67 4.52 4.90 -7.35
C VAL A 67 4.36 4.55 -8.83
N VAL A 68 3.21 4.01 -9.25
CA VAL A 68 2.94 3.74 -10.68
C VAL A 68 2.83 5.03 -11.49
N GLN A 69 2.31 6.11 -10.90
CA GLN A 69 2.13 7.38 -11.61
C GLN A 69 3.40 8.25 -11.62
N GLY A 70 4.18 8.25 -10.54
CA GLY A 70 5.33 9.15 -10.39
C GLY A 70 6.43 8.65 -9.44
N GLY A 71 6.50 7.36 -9.12
CA GLY A 71 7.55 6.82 -8.27
C GLY A 71 7.47 7.25 -6.80
N PHE A 72 8.48 6.85 -6.03
CA PHE A 72 8.53 7.14 -4.59
C PHE A 72 8.71 8.63 -4.26
N ILE A 73 9.31 9.43 -5.16
CA ILE A 73 9.40 10.89 -4.98
C ILE A 73 7.99 11.50 -4.94
N GLN A 74 7.10 11.10 -5.85
CA GLN A 74 5.70 11.56 -5.83
C GLN A 74 4.98 11.09 -4.57
N PHE A 75 5.17 9.84 -4.15
CA PHE A 75 4.60 9.31 -2.92
C PHE A 75 4.98 10.14 -1.69
N ILE A 76 6.26 10.53 -1.57
CA ILE A 76 6.75 11.37 -0.48
C ILE A 76 6.18 12.78 -0.57
N GLN A 77 6.26 13.42 -1.74
CA GLN A 77 5.82 14.81 -1.95
C GLN A 77 4.31 15.00 -1.77
N ASN A 78 3.53 13.95 -2.05
CA ASN A 78 2.09 13.94 -1.76
C ASN A 78 1.75 13.64 -0.29
N GLY A 79 2.77 13.50 0.58
CA GLY A 79 2.60 13.39 2.02
C GLY A 79 2.31 11.99 2.55
N TYR A 80 2.44 10.94 1.73
CA TYR A 80 2.10 9.58 2.13
C TYR A 80 3.21 8.83 2.88
N ILE A 81 4.40 9.45 3.04
CA ILE A 81 5.55 8.84 3.72
C ILE A 81 5.27 8.37 5.15
N GLY A 82 4.27 8.98 5.82
CA GLY A 82 3.81 8.56 7.14
C GLY A 82 3.23 7.13 7.19
N LEU A 83 2.77 6.58 6.06
CA LEU A 83 2.29 5.19 5.96
C LEU A 83 3.43 4.17 6.01
N MET A 84 4.66 4.58 5.68
CA MET A 84 5.77 3.67 5.41
C MET A 84 6.12 2.74 6.58
N PRO A 85 6.24 3.22 7.83
CA PRO A 85 6.59 2.35 8.95
C PRO A 85 5.59 1.19 9.15
N SER A 86 4.29 1.49 9.07
CA SER A 86 3.23 0.49 9.21
C SER A 86 3.20 -0.47 8.02
N LEU A 87 3.39 0.03 6.80
CA LEU A 87 3.46 -0.81 5.60
C LEU A 87 4.60 -1.82 5.68
N ILE A 88 5.79 -1.40 6.14
CA ILE A 88 6.94 -2.30 6.31
C ILE A 88 6.61 -3.42 7.32
N GLU A 89 6.04 -3.08 8.48
CA GLU A 89 5.65 -4.07 9.49
C GLU A 89 4.61 -5.07 8.95
N GLN A 90 3.59 -4.56 8.27
CA GLN A 90 2.50 -5.37 7.73
C GLN A 90 2.96 -6.25 6.55
N LEU A 91 3.84 -5.77 5.69
CA LEU A 91 4.44 -6.58 4.63
C LEU A 91 5.24 -7.76 5.19
N ASN A 92 5.99 -7.53 6.28
CA ASN A 92 6.68 -8.61 6.99
C ASN A 92 5.69 -9.64 7.55
N MET A 93 4.55 -9.20 8.10
CA MET A 93 3.51 -10.08 8.62
C MET A 93 2.95 -11.03 7.55
N VAL A 94 2.77 -10.55 6.31
CA VAL A 94 2.25 -11.37 5.19
C VAL A 94 3.32 -12.10 4.39
N GLY A 95 4.59 -12.01 4.81
CA GLY A 95 5.72 -12.69 4.16
C GLY A 95 6.30 -11.99 2.93
N ALA A 96 5.91 -10.74 2.66
CA ALA A 96 6.41 -9.93 1.56
C ALA A 96 7.73 -9.20 1.92
N PHE A 97 8.72 -9.97 2.40
CA PHE A 97 9.97 -9.44 2.96
C PHE A 97 10.78 -8.60 1.97
N GLU A 98 10.86 -9.01 0.70
CA GLU A 98 11.61 -8.29 -0.32
C GLU A 98 11.03 -6.89 -0.59
N MET A 99 9.71 -6.77 -0.59
CA MET A 99 9.06 -5.46 -0.71
C MET A 99 9.27 -4.62 0.55
N ALA A 100 9.19 -5.24 1.73
CA ALA A 100 9.48 -4.55 2.98
C ALA A 100 10.90 -3.94 2.99
N ILE A 101 11.90 -4.62 2.41
CA ILE A 101 13.26 -4.10 2.23
C ILE A 101 13.28 -2.91 1.26
N VAL A 102 12.55 -2.97 0.14
CA VAL A 102 12.44 -1.84 -0.80
C VAL A 102 11.87 -0.61 -0.09
N LEU A 103 10.79 -0.78 0.68
CA LEU A 103 10.17 0.32 1.43
C LEU A 103 11.07 0.86 2.55
N ASP A 104 11.85 0.00 3.20
CA ASP A 104 12.86 0.40 4.18
C ASP A 104 13.98 1.25 3.53
N ASP A 105 14.40 0.91 2.31
CA ASP A 105 15.36 1.70 1.55
C ASP A 105 14.80 3.10 1.19
N VAL A 106 13.53 3.20 0.81
CA VAL A 106 12.85 4.51 0.63
C VAL A 106 12.86 5.32 1.92
N LEU A 107 12.49 4.69 3.05
CA LEU A 107 12.43 5.35 4.34
C LEU A 107 13.80 5.88 4.78
N LYS A 108 14.87 5.11 4.54
CA LYS A 108 16.26 5.54 4.80
C LYS A 108 16.63 6.79 4.00
N VAL A 109 16.37 6.79 2.68
CA VAL A 109 16.66 7.94 1.82
C VAL A 109 15.86 9.17 2.29
N TYR A 110 14.59 8.98 2.63
CA TYR A 110 13.74 10.04 3.17
C TYR A 110 14.30 10.62 4.47
N VAL A 111 14.62 9.78 5.46
CA VAL A 111 15.09 10.24 6.78
C VAL A 111 16.41 11.01 6.66
N LEU A 112 17.32 10.59 5.77
CA LEU A 112 18.59 11.28 5.53
C LEU A 112 18.41 12.64 4.85
N ASN A 113 17.31 12.85 4.13
CA ASN A 113 17.06 14.03 3.29
C ASN A 113 15.71 14.70 3.59
N MET A 114 15.20 14.56 4.82
CA MET A 114 13.83 14.90 5.19
C MET A 114 13.49 16.38 4.94
N GLU A 115 14.45 17.29 5.12
CA GLU A 115 14.26 18.72 4.86
C GLU A 115 13.99 19.01 3.37
N GLN A 116 14.69 18.30 2.47
CA GLN A 116 14.61 18.50 1.04
C GLN A 116 13.41 17.78 0.43
N LEU A 117 13.16 16.54 0.87
CA LEU A 117 12.08 15.69 0.36
C LEU A 117 10.73 15.94 1.03
N GLY A 118 10.69 16.48 2.25
CA GLY A 118 9.45 16.70 3.01
C GLY A 118 8.86 18.10 2.88
N ARG A 119 9.56 19.05 2.25
CA ARG A 119 9.05 20.40 2.03
C ARG A 119 8.09 20.46 0.86
N THR A 120 7.18 21.43 0.88
CA THR A 120 6.39 21.80 -0.29
C THR A 120 7.30 22.33 -1.40
N THR A 121 7.08 21.86 -2.63
CA THR A 121 7.84 22.26 -3.82
C THR A 121 6.96 22.95 -4.86
N THR A 122 7.54 23.84 -5.66
CA THR A 122 6.93 24.22 -6.95
C THR A 122 7.01 23.06 -7.95
N VAL A 123 6.36 23.19 -9.11
CA VAL A 123 6.44 22.17 -10.18
C VAL A 123 7.89 21.98 -10.66
N GLU A 124 8.64 23.08 -10.81
CA GLU A 124 10.04 23.05 -11.24
C GLU A 124 10.96 22.46 -10.15
N GLU A 125 10.67 22.72 -8.88
CA GLU A 125 11.37 22.11 -7.77
C GLU A 125 11.08 20.60 -7.67
N PHE A 126 9.82 20.21 -7.85
CA PHE A 126 9.41 18.80 -7.87
C PHE A 126 10.12 18.03 -8.98
N ALA A 127 10.16 18.57 -10.20
CA ALA A 127 10.85 17.95 -11.32
C ALA A 127 12.36 17.76 -11.04
N ARG A 128 13.00 18.72 -10.37
CA ARG A 128 14.42 18.64 -10.01
C ARG A 128 14.73 17.55 -8.98
N LEU A 129 13.77 17.14 -8.15
CA LEU A 129 13.98 16.05 -7.19
C LEU A 129 14.37 14.74 -7.89
N TYR A 130 13.86 14.46 -9.09
CA TYR A 130 14.25 13.25 -9.84
C TYR A 130 15.69 13.29 -10.36
N GLU A 131 16.25 14.48 -10.56
CA GLU A 131 17.66 14.66 -10.93
C GLU A 131 18.56 14.60 -9.68
N GLU A 132 18.09 15.15 -8.57
CA GLU A 132 18.84 15.22 -7.30
C GLU A 132 18.88 13.87 -6.57
N PHE A 133 17.82 13.07 -6.64
CA PHE A 133 17.67 11.79 -5.95
C PHE A 133 17.57 10.61 -6.92
N ILE A 134 18.56 10.49 -7.81
CA ILE A 134 18.68 9.42 -8.81
C ILE A 134 18.62 8.02 -8.20
N GLU A 135 18.98 7.82 -6.93
CA GLU A 135 18.85 6.53 -6.25
C GLU A 135 17.41 6.00 -6.25
N PHE A 136 16.40 6.87 -6.32
CA PHE A 136 15.00 6.43 -6.39
C PHE A 136 14.68 5.69 -7.68
N GLU A 137 15.37 5.94 -8.80
CA GLU A 137 15.15 5.20 -10.05
C GLU A 137 15.36 3.69 -9.85
N ILE A 138 16.43 3.33 -9.13
CA ILE A 138 16.75 1.93 -8.82
C ILE A 138 15.70 1.32 -7.87
N ILE A 139 15.25 2.11 -6.89
CA ILE A 139 14.26 1.68 -5.90
C ILE A 139 12.88 1.50 -6.57
N ASP A 140 12.46 2.44 -7.42
CA ASP A 140 11.23 2.37 -8.22
C ASP A 140 11.24 1.15 -9.14
N GLN A 141 12.37 0.85 -9.79
CA GLN A 141 12.50 -0.33 -10.64
C GLN A 141 12.42 -1.64 -9.83
N ARG A 142 13.01 -1.68 -8.62
CA ARG A 142 12.89 -2.82 -7.71
C ARG A 142 11.45 -3.02 -7.27
N TYR A 143 10.74 -1.94 -6.92
CA TYR A 143 9.31 -1.98 -6.61
C TYR A 143 8.51 -2.56 -7.79
N ALA A 144 8.71 -2.02 -9.00
CA ALA A 144 7.97 -2.46 -10.19
C ALA A 144 8.16 -3.96 -10.47
N ASN A 145 9.37 -4.48 -10.27
CA ASN A 145 9.67 -5.90 -10.45
C ASN A 145 9.03 -6.81 -9.38
N LEU A 146 8.78 -6.30 -8.18
CA LEU A 146 8.26 -7.05 -7.04
C LEU A 146 6.75 -6.86 -6.83
N ASN A 147 6.13 -5.83 -7.41
CA ASN A 147 4.76 -5.43 -7.08
C ASN A 147 3.75 -6.57 -7.26
N LEU A 148 3.74 -7.22 -8.42
CA LEU A 148 2.80 -8.31 -8.72
C LEU A 148 2.95 -9.51 -7.77
N ALA A 149 4.19 -9.87 -7.42
CA ALA A 149 4.45 -10.95 -6.48
C ALA A 149 4.01 -10.57 -5.05
N THR A 150 4.17 -9.30 -4.68
CA THR A 150 3.75 -8.75 -3.39
C THR A 150 2.24 -8.75 -3.25
N GLU A 151 1.52 -8.22 -4.25
CA GLU A 151 0.06 -8.26 -4.30
C GLU A 151 -0.46 -9.70 -4.16
N LYS A 152 0.17 -10.65 -4.85
CA LYS A 152 -0.20 -12.06 -4.70
C LYS A 152 -0.05 -12.57 -3.26
N LEU A 153 1.05 -12.25 -2.58
CA LEU A 153 1.26 -12.64 -1.17
C LEU A 153 0.20 -12.02 -0.24
N MET A 154 -0.15 -10.76 -0.47
CA MET A 154 -1.22 -10.08 0.26
C MET A 154 -2.57 -10.77 0.05
N LEU A 155 -2.90 -11.13 -1.19
CA LEU A 155 -4.14 -11.84 -1.53
C LEU A 155 -4.17 -13.26 -0.97
N ASP A 156 -3.06 -14.00 -1.02
CA ASP A 156 -2.92 -15.32 -0.40
C ASP A 156 -3.16 -15.25 1.12
N TYR A 157 -2.62 -14.22 1.77
CA TYR A 157 -2.88 -13.95 3.19
C TYR A 157 -4.37 -13.66 3.42
N ALA A 158 -4.97 -12.75 2.65
CA ALA A 158 -6.36 -12.35 2.82
C ALA A 158 -7.34 -13.52 2.66
N VAL A 159 -7.15 -14.37 1.64
CA VAL A 159 -7.96 -15.57 1.42
C VAL A 159 -7.78 -16.59 2.55
N SER A 160 -6.58 -16.70 3.11
CA SER A 160 -6.31 -17.59 4.25
C SER A 160 -6.89 -17.06 5.58
N HIS A 161 -7.23 -15.78 5.65
CA HIS A 161 -7.68 -15.08 6.86
C HIS A 161 -8.97 -14.27 6.63
N LEU A 162 -9.90 -14.75 5.81
CA LEU A 162 -11.09 -13.98 5.39
C LEU A 162 -11.88 -13.33 6.52
N GLN A 163 -11.92 -13.93 7.71
CA GLN A 163 -12.56 -13.37 8.91
C GLN A 163 -12.00 -12.00 9.34
N GLU A 164 -10.78 -11.64 8.90
CA GLU A 164 -10.16 -10.34 9.16
C GLU A 164 -10.56 -9.28 8.12
N PHE A 165 -11.18 -9.69 7.01
CA PHE A 165 -11.44 -8.85 5.85
C PHE A 165 -12.91 -8.67 5.52
N ILE A 166 -13.76 -9.66 5.83
CA ILE A 166 -15.19 -9.64 5.43
C ILE A 166 -16.09 -10.11 6.58
N ALA A 167 -17.35 -9.68 6.55
CA ALA A 167 -18.36 -10.24 7.44
C ALA A 167 -18.71 -11.67 6.98
N THR A 168 -18.46 -12.65 7.84
CA THR A 168 -18.73 -14.08 7.59
C THR A 168 -20.09 -14.54 8.09
#